data_AF-A0A2T6CPT5-F1
#
_entry.id   AF-A0A2T6CPT5-F1
#
_cell.length_a   1.000
_cell.length_b   1.000
_cell.length_c   1.000
_cell.angle_alpha   90.00
_cell.angle_beta   90.00
_cell.angle_gamma   90.00
#
_symmetry.space_group_name_H-M   'P 1'
#
loop_
_entity.id
_entity.type
_entity.pdbx_description
1 polymer ?
#
loop_
_entity_poly.entity_id
_entity_poly.type
_entity_poly.pdbx_seq_one_letter_code
_entity_poly.pdbx_strand_id
1 'polypeptide(L)'
;MTRFPFAPAARLLIRTAALASVIALAALSPVTTTAQQPSGGAPVEPPPEDIPVAPRATPVTPEEAAPTATAPAPSPAPAAPSPPAPAPPKPAPTAKAEVKRATEARVGFDGQANDPSKPVHVRIVSPRHGEVVQPATSQEPGKPINTVEILFEVENYTLAEFGNRLHVIIDNDAPVAVHDTRQPLVLKNMAEGGHLIRAFAVKADGRALGNPQSFALTSFYVGRKNFLNFVVPNTPLLTLNLPTSGVQDADDTSTVWLDFLTQNAPIGKGYMLRFRVNNQEDYVTDEKPSFWTGLKPGRYEFMAELVDSARRPVPGVFNRVTRTFDLRATHKATPLSPEEAAAAKPSATNATPVPRRKPAESD
;
A
#
# COMPACT_ATOMS: atom_id res chain seq x y z
N MET A 1 -6.05 20.05 16.85
CA MET A 1 -4.89 19.30 16.32
C MET A 1 -4.06 18.91 17.50
N THR A 2 -3.89 17.62 17.73
CA THR A 2 -3.13 17.11 18.88
C THR A 2 -1.73 16.73 18.38
N ARG A 3 -0.72 17.50 18.79
CA ARG A 3 0.68 17.30 18.42
C ARG A 3 1.39 16.63 19.59
N PHE A 4 2.07 15.51 19.33
CA PHE A 4 2.82 14.80 20.37
C PHE A 4 4.28 15.28 20.42
N PRO A 5 4.73 15.90 21.53
CA PRO A 5 6.14 16.25 21.71
C PRO A 5 6.97 15.02 22.11
N PHE A 6 8.07 14.75 21.41
CA PHE A 6 9.08 13.79 21.88
C PHE A 6 9.99 14.49 22.89
N ALA A 7 9.77 14.27 24.19
CA ALA A 7 10.66 14.75 25.24
C ALA A 7 11.93 13.88 25.34
N PRO A 8 13.12 14.45 25.62
CA PRO A 8 14.32 13.67 25.88
C PRO A 8 14.17 12.92 27.22
N ALA A 9 14.59 11.64 27.22
CA ALA A 9 14.43 10.72 28.33
C ALA A 9 15.08 11.23 29.64
N ALA A 10 14.25 11.51 30.65
CA ALA A 10 14.71 11.74 32.02
C ALA A 10 14.48 10.46 32.86
N ARG A 11 15.58 9.90 33.39
CA ARG A 11 15.59 8.80 34.37
C ARG A 11 14.86 9.28 35.64
N LEU A 12 13.82 8.56 36.06
CA LEU A 12 13.21 8.74 37.37
C LEU A 12 13.31 7.45 38.20
N LEU A 13 13.97 7.58 39.35
CA LEU A 13 14.12 6.55 40.38
C LEU A 13 12.75 6.09 40.90
N ILE A 14 12.53 4.77 40.91
CA ILE A 14 11.38 4.13 41.55
C ILE A 14 11.67 3.97 43.04
N ARG A 15 10.84 4.57 43.90
CA ARG A 15 10.72 4.19 45.31
C ARG A 15 9.55 3.24 45.48
N THR A 16 9.86 2.07 46.04
CA THR A 16 8.98 0.99 46.47
C THR A 16 8.01 1.41 47.57
N ALA A 17 6.75 1.00 47.44
CA ALA A 17 5.84 0.82 48.57
C ALA A 17 4.99 -0.44 48.32
N ALA A 18 5.18 -1.43 49.19
CA ALA A 18 4.43 -2.67 49.23
C ALA A 18 3.09 -2.44 49.95
N LEU A 19 2.00 -3.02 49.44
CA LEU A 19 0.80 -3.27 50.23
C LEU A 19 0.31 -4.69 49.94
N ALA A 20 0.29 -5.49 51.00
CA ALA A 20 -0.26 -6.84 51.02
C ALA A 20 -1.80 -6.79 50.97
N SER A 21 -2.41 -7.74 50.28
CA SER A 21 -3.80 -8.12 50.53
C SER A 21 -3.96 -9.62 50.39
N VAL A 22 -4.37 -10.20 51.50
CA VAL A 22 -4.75 -11.58 51.75
C VAL A 22 -6.08 -11.85 51.05
N ILE A 23 -6.16 -12.86 50.19
CA ILE A 23 -7.45 -13.46 49.79
C ILE A 23 -7.35 -14.97 50.01
N ALA A 24 -8.32 -15.45 50.77
CA ALA A 24 -8.47 -16.80 51.24
C ALA A 24 -8.83 -17.79 50.11
N LEU A 25 -8.30 -18.99 50.29
CA LEU A 25 -8.46 -20.19 49.50
C LEU A 25 -9.86 -20.79 49.72
N ALA A 26 -10.58 -21.13 48.65
CA ALA A 26 -11.66 -22.11 48.69
C ALA A 26 -11.58 -22.97 47.42
N ALA A 27 -11.10 -24.20 47.62
CA ALA A 27 -11.05 -25.27 46.64
C ALA A 27 -12.42 -25.94 46.51
N LEU A 28 -12.78 -26.38 45.30
CA LEU A 28 -13.67 -27.53 45.07
C LEU A 28 -13.30 -28.18 43.71
N SER A 29 -13.29 -29.50 43.76
CA SER A 29 -12.54 -30.49 42.96
C SER A 29 -13.01 -30.70 41.50
N PRO A 30 -12.18 -31.37 40.66
CA PRO A 30 -12.47 -31.65 39.25
C PRO A 30 -13.42 -32.85 39.05
N VAL A 31 -14.30 -32.77 38.06
CA VAL A 31 -15.05 -33.92 37.53
C VAL A 31 -14.21 -34.62 36.47
N THR A 32 -13.99 -35.90 36.71
CA THR A 32 -13.22 -36.84 35.90
C THR A 32 -13.96 -37.26 34.63
N THR A 33 -13.21 -37.27 33.54
CA THR A 33 -13.33 -38.05 32.30
C THR A 33 -14.15 -39.35 32.39
N THR A 34 -15.02 -39.56 31.41
CA THR A 34 -15.30 -40.89 30.83
C THR A 34 -15.59 -40.68 29.34
N ALA A 35 -14.58 -40.95 28.51
CA ALA A 35 -14.74 -41.12 27.06
C ALA A 35 -14.67 -42.62 26.78
N GLN A 36 -15.80 -43.20 26.39
CA GLN A 36 -15.91 -44.59 26.00
C GLN A 36 -15.93 -44.67 24.47
N GLN A 37 -14.89 -45.28 23.94
CA GLN A 37 -14.72 -45.65 22.54
C GLN A 37 -15.44 -46.99 22.29
N PRO A 38 -16.05 -47.20 21.11
CA PRO A 38 -16.12 -48.53 20.54
C PRO A 38 -15.39 -48.64 19.21
N SER A 39 -14.61 -49.72 19.16
CA SER A 39 -13.93 -50.36 18.04
C SER A 39 -14.89 -51.01 17.04
N GLY A 40 -14.51 -51.04 15.76
CA GLY A 40 -15.03 -51.99 14.77
C GLY A 40 -14.59 -51.69 13.33
N GLY A 41 -13.67 -52.50 12.78
CA GLY A 41 -13.43 -52.64 11.32
C GLY A 41 -14.55 -53.49 10.68
N ALA A 42 -14.69 -53.70 9.37
CA ALA A 42 -13.90 -53.53 8.13
C ALA A 42 -14.95 -53.49 6.96
N PRO A 43 -14.67 -53.72 5.65
CA PRO A 43 -13.44 -53.68 4.86
C PRO A 43 -13.54 -52.76 3.62
N VAL A 44 -12.41 -52.67 2.92
CA VAL A 44 -12.15 -51.98 1.65
C VAL A 44 -12.81 -52.71 0.46
N GLU A 45 -13.42 -51.96 -0.45
CA GLU A 45 -13.83 -52.44 -1.79
C GLU A 45 -13.25 -51.47 -2.86
N PRO A 46 -12.55 -51.97 -3.90
CA PRO A 46 -11.94 -51.13 -4.94
C PRO A 46 -12.91 -50.77 -6.08
N PRO A 47 -12.64 -49.69 -6.85
CA PRO A 47 -13.53 -49.23 -7.90
C PRO A 47 -13.36 -50.05 -9.20
N PRO A 48 -14.41 -50.17 -10.05
CA PRO A 48 -14.28 -50.73 -11.38
C PRO A 48 -13.68 -49.70 -12.37
N GLU A 49 -12.70 -50.18 -13.13
CA GLU A 49 -12.19 -49.58 -14.36
C GLU A 49 -13.28 -49.60 -15.45
N ASP A 50 -13.44 -48.51 -16.19
CA ASP A 50 -13.58 -48.58 -17.65
C ASP A 50 -13.36 -47.20 -18.30
N ILE A 51 -12.42 -47.19 -19.25
CA ILE A 51 -11.99 -46.07 -20.08
C ILE A 51 -12.72 -46.17 -21.44
N PRO A 52 -13.03 -45.04 -22.09
CA PRO A 52 -12.62 -44.96 -23.49
C PRO A 52 -11.78 -43.73 -23.81
N VAL A 53 -10.60 -44.03 -24.37
CA VAL A 53 -9.57 -43.13 -24.89
C VAL A 53 -10.08 -42.43 -26.15
N ALA A 54 -9.93 -41.11 -26.22
CA ALA A 54 -10.03 -40.33 -27.47
C ALA A 54 -8.61 -40.00 -27.99
N PRO A 55 -8.41 -39.97 -29.32
CA PRO A 55 -7.09 -40.15 -29.92
C PRO A 55 -6.18 -38.90 -29.89
N ARG A 56 -4.89 -39.21 -29.71
CA ARG A 56 -3.69 -38.39 -29.95
C ARG A 56 -3.78 -37.60 -31.26
N ALA A 57 -3.60 -36.28 -31.18
CA ALA A 57 -3.12 -35.47 -32.30
C ALA A 57 -1.58 -35.43 -32.26
N THR A 58 -0.97 -35.87 -33.36
CA THR A 58 0.48 -35.84 -33.62
C THR A 58 1.01 -34.41 -33.81
N PRO A 59 2.30 -34.18 -33.52
CA PRO A 59 2.94 -32.87 -33.55
C PRO A 59 3.31 -32.46 -34.99
N VAL A 60 3.07 -31.20 -35.33
CA VAL A 60 3.60 -30.57 -36.55
C VAL A 60 4.97 -29.98 -36.24
N THR A 61 6.00 -30.56 -36.88
CA THR A 61 7.38 -30.05 -36.93
C THR A 61 7.44 -28.81 -37.84
N PRO A 62 8.25 -27.79 -37.50
CA PRO A 62 8.43 -26.60 -38.33
C PRO A 62 9.35 -26.88 -39.52
N GLU A 63 8.96 -26.40 -40.70
CA GLU A 63 9.77 -26.44 -41.92
C GLU A 63 10.71 -25.22 -41.97
N GLU A 64 12.01 -25.51 -41.95
CA GLU A 64 13.11 -24.56 -42.12
C GLU A 64 13.56 -24.59 -43.60
N ALA A 65 13.51 -23.43 -44.27
CA ALA A 65 14.24 -23.20 -45.51
C ALA A 65 14.75 -21.74 -45.54
N ALA A 66 16.06 -21.59 -45.36
CA ALA A 66 16.86 -20.41 -45.73
C ALA A 66 17.43 -20.61 -47.16
N PRO A 67 18.28 -19.72 -47.73
CA PRO A 67 18.46 -18.28 -47.57
C PRO A 67 18.36 -17.55 -48.95
N THR A 68 18.19 -16.22 -49.00
CA THR A 68 18.53 -15.48 -50.24
C THR A 68 19.08 -14.08 -49.97
N ALA A 69 20.38 -13.97 -50.27
CA ALA A 69 21.16 -12.86 -50.85
C ALA A 69 20.89 -11.39 -50.43
N THR A 70 21.91 -10.84 -49.81
CA THR A 70 22.28 -9.42 -49.69
C THR A 70 22.72 -8.81 -51.03
N ALA A 71 22.31 -7.56 -51.33
CA ALA A 71 23.09 -6.41 -51.86
C ALA A 71 22.18 -5.36 -52.54
N PRO A 72 22.62 -4.11 -52.81
CA PRO A 72 23.23 -3.12 -51.91
C PRO A 72 22.45 -1.79 -51.88
N ALA A 73 22.79 -0.91 -50.94
CA ALA A 73 22.26 0.43 -50.79
C ALA A 73 22.75 1.42 -51.88
N PRO A 74 21.92 2.38 -52.33
CA PRO A 74 22.40 3.59 -52.99
C PRO A 74 22.64 4.73 -51.99
N SER A 75 23.86 5.27 -52.00
CA SER A 75 24.28 6.50 -51.31
C SER A 75 23.96 7.76 -52.15
N PRO A 76 24.05 8.98 -51.58
CA PRO A 76 23.06 10.05 -51.77
C PRO A 76 23.39 11.07 -52.87
N ALA A 77 22.34 11.68 -53.42
CA ALA A 77 22.39 12.86 -54.29
C ALA A 77 22.37 14.18 -53.47
N PRO A 78 22.88 15.31 -54.01
CA PRO A 78 23.41 16.43 -53.24
C PRO A 78 22.37 17.38 -52.62
N ALA A 79 22.80 18.01 -51.52
CA ALA A 79 22.04 18.92 -50.67
C ALA A 79 21.57 20.20 -51.39
N ALA A 80 20.27 20.49 -51.27
CA ALA A 80 19.69 21.80 -51.52
C ALA A 80 19.96 22.74 -50.32
N PRO A 81 20.10 24.07 -50.54
CA PRO A 81 20.39 25.03 -49.47
C PRO A 81 19.21 25.20 -48.50
N SER A 82 19.50 25.13 -47.20
CA SER A 82 18.53 25.26 -46.10
C SER A 82 17.88 26.66 -46.05
N PRO A 83 16.58 26.77 -45.72
CA PRO A 83 15.91 28.05 -45.48
C PRO A 83 16.40 28.74 -44.19
N PRO A 84 16.27 30.08 -44.08
CA PRO A 84 16.79 30.84 -42.94
C PRO A 84 16.06 30.50 -41.62
N ALA A 85 16.82 30.55 -40.53
CA ALA A 85 16.42 30.16 -39.19
C ALA A 85 15.15 30.88 -38.68
N PRO A 86 14.24 30.18 -37.95
CA PRO A 86 13.10 30.81 -37.31
C PRO A 86 13.56 31.73 -36.15
N ALA A 87 12.89 32.88 -36.02
CA ALA A 87 13.11 33.87 -34.97
C ALA A 87 12.98 33.27 -33.56
N PRO A 88 13.70 33.80 -32.55
CA PRO A 88 13.69 33.25 -31.20
C PRO A 88 12.27 33.29 -30.59
N PRO A 89 11.86 32.26 -29.83
CA PRO A 89 10.55 32.22 -29.19
C PRO A 89 10.41 33.38 -28.21
N LYS A 90 9.26 34.07 -28.29
CA LYS A 90 8.82 35.09 -27.33
C LYS A 90 8.94 34.55 -25.90
N PRO A 91 9.40 35.35 -24.91
CA PRO A 91 9.56 34.88 -23.54
C PRO A 91 8.23 34.34 -22.99
N ALA A 92 8.30 33.13 -22.44
CA ALA A 92 7.18 32.44 -21.82
C ALA A 92 6.50 33.31 -20.73
N PRO A 93 5.19 33.15 -20.49
CA PRO A 93 4.49 33.90 -19.45
C PRO A 93 5.19 33.66 -18.11
N THR A 94 5.47 34.76 -17.41
CA THR A 94 6.17 34.82 -16.13
C THR A 94 5.60 33.86 -15.09
N ALA A 95 6.47 33.30 -14.24
CA ALA A 95 6.22 32.37 -13.14
C ALA A 95 5.07 32.73 -12.17
N LYS A 96 4.49 33.93 -12.27
CA LYS A 96 3.26 34.32 -11.55
C LYS A 96 2.00 33.66 -12.12
N ALA A 97 1.98 33.31 -13.41
CA ALA A 97 0.87 32.58 -14.02
C ALA A 97 0.89 31.09 -13.61
N GLU A 98 2.06 30.52 -13.40
CA GLU A 98 2.26 29.14 -12.97
C GLU A 98 1.89 28.94 -11.48
N VAL A 99 2.18 29.95 -10.64
CA VAL A 99 1.74 29.97 -9.22
C VAL A 99 0.23 30.18 -9.09
N LYS A 100 -0.42 30.96 -9.98
CA LYS A 100 -1.89 31.03 -10.00
C LYS A 100 -2.56 29.74 -10.47
N ARG A 101 -1.92 28.98 -11.36
CA ARG A 101 -2.41 27.66 -11.78
C ARG A 101 -2.28 26.59 -10.69
N ALA A 102 -1.39 26.80 -9.71
CA ALA A 102 -1.24 25.93 -8.54
C ALA A 102 -2.32 26.14 -7.46
N THR A 103 -3.24 27.10 -7.63
CA THR A 103 -4.31 27.42 -6.64
C THR A 103 -5.73 27.16 -7.15
N GLU A 104 -5.88 26.58 -8.34
CA GLU A 104 -7.10 25.86 -8.69
C GLU A 104 -6.82 24.40 -8.35
N ALA A 105 -7.33 23.94 -7.22
CA ALA A 105 -7.13 22.57 -6.79
C ALA A 105 -7.70 21.66 -7.89
N ARG A 106 -6.80 20.98 -8.61
CA ARG A 106 -7.18 20.12 -9.73
C ARG A 106 -8.07 19.02 -9.15
N VAL A 107 -9.23 18.81 -9.77
CA VAL A 107 -10.17 17.74 -9.39
C VAL A 107 -9.39 16.43 -9.24
N GLY A 108 -9.55 15.78 -8.08
CA GLY A 108 -8.79 14.58 -7.73
C GLY A 108 -7.51 14.82 -6.92
N PHE A 109 -7.14 16.05 -6.58
CA PHE A 109 -6.00 16.38 -5.72
C PHE A 109 -6.38 17.26 -4.52
N ASP A 110 -7.60 17.76 -4.50
CA ASP A 110 -8.15 18.69 -3.51
C ASP A 110 -8.65 18.01 -2.23
N GLY A 111 -8.75 16.68 -2.23
CA GLY A 111 -9.37 15.92 -1.14
C GLY A 111 -10.86 16.20 -0.96
N GLN A 112 -11.54 16.77 -1.97
CA GLN A 112 -12.96 17.14 -1.90
C GLN A 112 -13.82 16.21 -2.77
N ALA A 113 -15.10 16.16 -2.42
CA ALA A 113 -16.11 15.54 -3.26
C ALA A 113 -16.29 16.35 -4.56
N ASN A 114 -16.64 15.67 -5.65
CA ASN A 114 -16.89 16.32 -6.95
C ASN A 114 -18.08 17.30 -6.87
N ASP A 115 -19.12 16.90 -6.15
CA ASP A 115 -20.25 17.71 -5.72
C ASP A 115 -20.22 17.83 -4.18
N PRO A 116 -19.83 18.99 -3.63
CA PRO A 116 -19.72 19.21 -2.19
C PRO A 116 -21.04 19.06 -1.43
N SER A 117 -22.19 19.10 -2.11
CA SER A 117 -23.50 18.93 -1.48
C SER A 117 -23.86 17.45 -1.23
N LYS A 118 -23.12 16.53 -1.84
CA LYS A 118 -23.35 15.08 -1.74
C LYS A 118 -22.18 14.41 -1.03
N PRO A 119 -22.43 13.32 -0.28
CA PRO A 119 -21.35 12.53 0.30
C PRO A 119 -20.57 11.77 -0.77
N VAL A 120 -19.33 11.40 -0.45
CA VAL A 120 -18.56 10.42 -1.22
C VAL A 120 -19.03 9.01 -0.86
N HIS A 121 -19.27 8.17 -1.85
CA HIS A 121 -19.65 6.78 -1.61
C HIS A 121 -18.55 5.83 -2.08
N VAL A 122 -18.19 4.86 -1.23
CA VAL A 122 -17.30 3.76 -1.58
C VAL A 122 -18.05 2.45 -1.38
N ARG A 123 -17.96 1.54 -2.35
CA ARG A 123 -18.59 0.22 -2.30
C ARG A 123 -17.64 -0.86 -2.76
N ILE A 124 -17.65 -1.99 -2.06
CA ILE A 124 -16.98 -3.22 -2.50
C ILE A 124 -18.02 -4.00 -3.30
N VAL A 125 -17.78 -4.15 -4.60
CA VAL A 125 -18.71 -4.79 -5.54
C VAL A 125 -18.52 -6.31 -5.51
N SER A 126 -17.26 -6.74 -5.47
CA SER A 126 -16.84 -8.13 -5.31
C SER A 126 -15.52 -8.14 -4.54
N PRO A 127 -15.31 -9.07 -3.60
CA PRO A 127 -16.25 -10.12 -3.18
C PRO A 127 -17.43 -9.57 -2.37
N ARG A 128 -18.55 -10.28 -2.41
CA ARG A 128 -19.74 -9.97 -1.59
C ARG A 128 -19.56 -10.49 -0.17
N HIS A 129 -20.37 -9.97 0.75
CA HIS A 129 -20.39 -10.44 2.12
C HIS A 129 -20.68 -11.95 2.21
N GLY A 130 -19.76 -12.68 2.83
CA GLY A 130 -19.83 -14.13 3.02
C GLY A 130 -19.54 -14.96 1.78
N GLU A 131 -19.14 -14.34 0.66
CA GLU A 131 -18.81 -15.01 -0.58
C GLU A 131 -17.59 -15.92 -0.40
N VAL A 132 -17.63 -17.12 -0.99
CA VAL A 132 -16.47 -18.00 -1.07
C VAL A 132 -15.89 -17.85 -2.46
N VAL A 133 -14.76 -17.15 -2.55
CA VAL A 133 -14.02 -16.95 -3.80
C VAL A 133 -13.13 -18.15 -4.03
N GLN A 134 -13.24 -18.77 -5.20
CA GLN A 134 -12.26 -19.74 -5.68
C GLN A 134 -11.05 -18.95 -6.18
N PRO A 135 -9.88 -19.04 -5.53
CA PRO A 135 -8.71 -18.31 -6.01
C PRO A 135 -8.27 -18.88 -7.36
N ALA A 136 -7.91 -18.01 -8.30
CA ALA A 136 -7.24 -18.45 -9.51
C ALA A 136 -5.84 -18.93 -9.12
N THR A 137 -5.55 -20.22 -9.31
CA THR A 137 -4.24 -20.80 -9.04
C THR A 137 -3.36 -20.66 -10.27
N SER A 138 -2.40 -19.71 -10.24
CA SER A 138 -1.31 -19.73 -11.21
C SER A 138 -0.34 -20.85 -10.83
N GLN A 139 -0.06 -21.76 -11.76
CA GLN A 139 0.89 -22.85 -11.55
C GLN A 139 2.30 -22.38 -11.90
N GLU A 140 2.96 -21.68 -10.98
CA GLU A 140 4.43 -21.66 -10.98
C GLU A 140 4.92 -22.96 -10.33
N PRO A 141 5.94 -23.64 -10.89
CA PRO A 141 6.50 -24.86 -10.29
C PRO A 141 6.95 -24.59 -8.85
N GLY A 142 6.25 -25.17 -7.87
CA GLY A 142 6.66 -25.19 -6.46
C GLY A 142 5.88 -24.28 -5.49
N LYS A 143 4.98 -23.40 -5.93
CA LYS A 143 4.08 -22.67 -5.02
C LYS A 143 2.78 -22.22 -5.72
N PRO A 144 1.61 -22.81 -5.41
CA PRO A 144 0.35 -22.29 -5.93
C PRO A 144 0.14 -20.86 -5.42
N ILE A 145 -0.06 -19.92 -6.33
CA ILE A 145 -0.37 -18.52 -5.99
C ILE A 145 -1.88 -18.35 -6.03
N ASN A 146 -2.51 -18.32 -4.86
CA ASN A 146 -3.93 -17.99 -4.73
C ASN A 146 -4.14 -16.52 -5.08
N THR A 147 -4.82 -16.27 -6.20
CA THR A 147 -5.10 -14.92 -6.69
C THR A 147 -6.58 -14.60 -6.56
N VAL A 148 -6.88 -13.43 -5.99
CA VAL A 148 -8.24 -12.93 -5.78
C VAL A 148 -8.34 -11.53 -6.37
N GLU A 149 -9.36 -11.30 -7.18
CA GLU A 149 -9.67 -9.99 -7.74
C GLU A 149 -10.74 -9.31 -6.89
N ILE A 150 -10.54 -8.02 -6.62
CA ILE A 150 -11.49 -7.20 -5.88
C ILE A 150 -11.92 -6.04 -6.76
N LEU A 151 -13.23 -5.83 -6.82
CA LEU A 151 -13.85 -4.76 -7.57
C LEU A 151 -14.46 -3.73 -6.63
N PHE A 152 -14.22 -2.47 -6.94
CA PHE A 152 -14.72 -1.34 -6.16
C PHE A 152 -15.53 -0.41 -7.05
N GLU A 153 -16.44 0.31 -6.42
CA GLU A 153 -17.16 1.43 -7.00
C GLU A 153 -17.01 2.64 -6.11
N VAL A 154 -16.79 3.79 -6.74
CA VAL A 154 -16.62 5.07 -6.06
C VAL A 154 -17.49 6.09 -6.77
N GLU A 155 -18.34 6.76 -5.99
CA GLU A 155 -19.19 7.83 -6.50
C GLU A 155 -18.84 9.16 -5.85
N ASN A 156 -19.03 10.23 -6.62
CA ASN A 156 -18.82 11.60 -6.18
C ASN A 156 -17.39 11.92 -5.72
N TYR A 157 -16.40 11.16 -6.17
CA TYR A 157 -14.99 11.37 -5.83
C TYR A 157 -14.09 10.98 -6.99
N THR A 158 -13.27 11.92 -7.46
CA THR A 158 -12.32 11.68 -8.55
C THR A 158 -11.03 11.11 -7.99
N LEU A 159 -10.61 9.95 -8.49
CA LEU A 159 -9.33 9.35 -8.14
C LEU A 159 -8.23 9.82 -9.11
N ALA A 160 -7.02 10.01 -8.58
CA ALA A 160 -5.85 10.39 -9.36
C ALA A 160 -4.58 9.76 -8.80
N GLU A 161 -3.64 9.43 -9.69
CA GLU A 161 -2.30 9.01 -9.29
C GLU A 161 -1.61 10.12 -8.49
N PHE A 162 -1.08 9.79 -7.31
CA PHE A 162 -0.54 10.74 -6.32
C PHE A 162 -1.55 11.72 -5.70
N GLY A 163 -2.84 11.59 -6.03
CA GLY A 163 -3.92 12.41 -5.49
C GLY A 163 -4.84 11.60 -4.59
N ASN A 164 -6.12 11.94 -4.69
CA ASN A 164 -7.25 11.23 -4.11
C ASN A 164 -7.24 9.77 -4.60
N ARG A 165 -7.40 8.82 -3.68
CA ARG A 165 -7.32 7.39 -3.97
C ARG A 165 -8.13 6.60 -2.96
N LEU A 166 -8.25 5.29 -3.15
CA LEU A 166 -8.73 4.40 -2.09
C LEU A 166 -7.55 3.80 -1.35
N HIS A 167 -7.67 3.70 -0.04
CA HIS A 167 -6.87 2.75 0.73
C HIS A 167 -7.71 1.51 0.99
N VAL A 168 -7.12 0.36 0.68
CA VAL A 168 -7.72 -0.95 0.87
C VAL A 168 -6.85 -1.72 1.86
N ILE A 169 -7.44 -2.11 2.97
CA ILE A 169 -6.80 -2.90 4.02
C ILE A 169 -7.44 -4.28 4.02
N ILE A 170 -6.60 -5.30 3.93
CA ILE A 170 -6.99 -6.70 4.05
C ILE A 170 -6.47 -7.20 5.38
N ASP A 171 -7.37 -7.76 6.18
CA ASP A 171 -7.11 -8.13 7.57
C ASP A 171 -6.42 -6.96 8.27
N ASN A 172 -5.25 -7.13 8.90
CA ASN A 172 -4.50 -6.03 9.53
C ASN A 172 -3.25 -5.55 8.77
N ASP A 173 -3.17 -5.88 7.48
CA ASP A 173 -2.02 -5.52 6.66
C ASP A 173 -1.92 -4.00 6.41
N ALA A 174 -0.81 -3.59 5.79
CA ALA A 174 -0.65 -2.21 5.34
C ALA A 174 -1.67 -1.87 4.25
N PRO A 175 -2.17 -0.62 4.19
CA PRO A 175 -3.11 -0.22 3.15
C PRO A 175 -2.47 -0.31 1.77
N VAL A 176 -3.20 -0.90 0.83
CA VAL A 176 -2.91 -0.90 -0.60
C VAL A 176 -3.65 0.27 -1.25
N ALA A 177 -2.92 1.07 -2.02
CA ALA A 177 -3.48 2.20 -2.74
C ALA A 177 -4.12 1.76 -4.07
N VAL A 178 -5.39 2.13 -4.29
CA VAL A 178 -6.10 1.93 -5.56
C VAL A 178 -6.40 3.29 -6.17
N HIS A 179 -5.88 3.53 -7.37
CA HIS A 179 -5.99 4.80 -8.09
C HIS A 179 -6.99 4.76 -9.26
N ASP A 180 -7.37 3.57 -9.71
CA ASP A 180 -8.36 3.36 -10.77
C ASP A 180 -9.26 2.18 -10.41
N THR A 181 -10.56 2.41 -10.32
CA THR A 181 -11.57 1.40 -9.98
C THR A 181 -12.04 0.62 -11.20
N ARG A 182 -11.66 1.03 -12.41
CA ARG A 182 -11.92 0.28 -13.64
C ARG A 182 -11.06 -0.98 -13.74
N GLN A 183 -9.95 -1.02 -12.99
CA GLN A 183 -9.08 -2.17 -12.91
C GLN A 183 -9.32 -2.89 -11.58
N PRO A 184 -9.48 -4.23 -11.58
CA PRO A 184 -9.58 -4.98 -10.33
C PRO A 184 -8.28 -4.86 -9.53
N LEU A 185 -8.40 -4.76 -8.21
CA LEU A 185 -7.27 -4.97 -7.33
C LEU A 185 -6.97 -6.46 -7.25
N VAL A 186 -5.83 -6.87 -7.79
CA VAL A 186 -5.38 -8.26 -7.79
C VAL A 186 -4.55 -8.52 -6.53
N LEU A 187 -5.08 -9.32 -5.61
CA LEU A 187 -4.35 -9.80 -4.45
C LEU A 187 -3.76 -11.17 -4.73
N LYS A 188 -2.47 -11.30 -4.48
CA LYS A 188 -1.71 -12.55 -4.69
C LYS A 188 -1.35 -13.17 -3.35
N ASN A 189 -1.17 -14.49 -3.35
CA ASN A 189 -0.78 -15.26 -2.17
C ASN A 189 -1.78 -15.14 -1.00
N MET A 190 -3.07 -15.04 -1.32
CA MET A 190 -4.11 -15.02 -0.29
C MET A 190 -4.17 -16.37 0.44
N ALA A 191 -4.09 -16.34 1.77
CA ALA A 191 -4.27 -17.54 2.58
C ALA A 191 -5.67 -18.12 2.38
N GLU A 192 -5.85 -19.42 2.60
CA GLU A 192 -7.19 -20.01 2.60
C GLU A 192 -7.91 -19.67 3.90
N GLY A 193 -9.18 -19.29 3.80
CA GLY A 193 -9.99 -18.94 4.97
C GLY A 193 -10.79 -17.67 4.85
N GLY A 194 -11.33 -17.24 6.00
CA GLY A 194 -12.01 -15.97 6.12
C GLY A 194 -11.03 -14.80 6.12
N HIS A 195 -11.44 -13.71 5.48
CA HIS A 195 -10.73 -12.45 5.42
C HIS A 195 -11.70 -11.30 5.63
N LEU A 196 -11.18 -10.19 6.15
CA LEU A 196 -11.88 -8.92 6.23
C LEU A 196 -11.23 -7.93 5.26
N ILE A 197 -12.02 -7.34 4.38
CA ILE A 197 -11.59 -6.22 3.54
C ILE A 197 -12.25 -4.93 3.99
N ARG A 198 -11.46 -3.87 4.02
CA ARG A 198 -11.87 -2.50 4.34
C ARG A 198 -11.36 -1.57 3.26
N ALA A 199 -12.26 -0.89 2.57
CA ALA A 199 -11.92 0.06 1.52
C ALA A 199 -12.48 1.43 1.87
N PHE A 200 -11.65 2.47 1.79
CA PHE A 200 -12.09 3.82 2.09
C PHE A 200 -11.36 4.88 1.28
N ALA A 201 -12.05 5.98 1.00
CA ALA A 201 -11.49 7.08 0.25
C ALA A 201 -10.52 7.90 1.13
N VAL A 202 -9.37 8.24 0.54
CA VAL A 202 -8.35 9.06 1.17
C VAL A 202 -7.96 10.22 0.27
N LYS A 203 -7.53 11.31 0.91
CA LYS A 203 -6.99 12.51 0.25
C LYS A 203 -5.59 12.24 -0.29
N ALA A 204 -5.05 13.21 -1.04
CA ALA A 204 -3.66 13.17 -1.51
C ALA A 204 -2.63 12.91 -0.38
N ASP A 205 -2.84 13.52 0.79
CA ASP A 205 -2.01 13.33 2.00
C ASP A 205 -2.19 11.95 2.69
N GLY A 206 -3.05 11.08 2.15
CA GLY A 206 -3.30 9.73 2.62
C GLY A 206 -4.28 9.61 3.78
N ARG A 207 -4.81 10.70 4.32
CA ARG A 207 -5.81 10.67 5.40
C ARG A 207 -7.19 10.30 4.88
N ALA A 208 -7.94 9.54 5.66
CA ALA A 208 -9.30 9.14 5.33
C ALA A 208 -10.25 10.35 5.27
N LEU A 209 -11.28 10.22 4.42
CA LEU A 209 -12.41 11.15 4.44
C LEU A 209 -13.26 10.91 5.69
N GLY A 210 -13.79 12.00 6.26
CA GLY A 210 -14.57 11.93 7.49
C GLY A 210 -16.03 11.50 7.30
N ASN A 211 -16.53 11.39 6.07
CA ASN A 211 -17.92 11.03 5.84
C ASN A 211 -18.10 9.50 5.92
N PRO A 212 -19.09 8.99 6.68
CA PRO A 212 -19.26 7.54 6.90
C PRO A 212 -19.44 6.71 5.62
N GLN A 213 -20.06 7.28 4.58
CA GLN A 213 -20.32 6.61 3.30
C GLN A 213 -19.06 6.43 2.44
N SER A 214 -17.94 7.08 2.81
CA SER A 214 -16.65 6.89 2.14
C SER A 214 -15.90 5.63 2.61
N PHE A 215 -16.50 4.83 3.48
CA PHE A 215 -15.94 3.61 4.04
C PHE A 215 -16.84 2.42 3.73
N ALA A 216 -16.24 1.34 3.23
CA ALA A 216 -16.88 0.06 2.99
C ALA A 216 -16.10 -1.06 3.69
N LEU A 217 -16.83 -2.03 4.22
CA LEU A 217 -16.29 -3.20 4.89
C LEU A 217 -17.04 -4.43 4.42
N THR A 218 -16.32 -5.51 4.17
CA THR A 218 -16.89 -6.79 3.77
C THR A 218 -16.02 -7.94 4.27
N SER A 219 -16.65 -9.04 4.65
CA SER A 219 -15.97 -10.30 4.97
C SER A 219 -16.22 -11.28 3.85
N PHE A 220 -15.21 -12.03 3.46
CA PHE A 220 -15.29 -13.06 2.42
C PHE A 220 -14.38 -14.23 2.76
N TYR A 221 -14.43 -15.30 1.98
CA TYR A 221 -13.63 -16.50 2.16
C TYR A 221 -12.85 -16.82 0.90
N VAL A 222 -11.63 -17.31 1.05
CA VAL A 222 -10.79 -17.81 -0.04
C VAL A 222 -10.69 -19.33 0.07
N GLY A 223 -11.16 -20.04 -0.95
CA GLY A 223 -11.13 -21.50 -1.06
C GLY A 223 -12.10 -22.23 -0.12
N ARG A 224 -11.94 -22.06 1.19
CA ARG A 224 -12.77 -22.72 2.22
C ARG A 224 -13.17 -21.76 3.32
N LYS A 225 -14.32 -22.05 3.94
CA LYS A 225 -14.78 -21.31 5.13
C LYS A 225 -13.96 -21.73 6.36
N ASN A 226 -13.47 -20.74 7.09
CA ASN A 226 -12.91 -20.89 8.44
C ASN A 226 -13.22 -19.62 9.26
N PHE A 227 -12.81 -19.60 10.53
CA PHE A 227 -13.10 -18.47 11.43
C PHE A 227 -11.88 -17.61 11.75
N LEU A 228 -10.79 -17.71 10.98
CA LEU A 228 -9.49 -17.10 11.33
C LEU A 228 -9.59 -15.58 11.50
N ASN A 229 -10.37 -14.92 10.65
CA ASN A 229 -10.60 -13.48 10.65
C ASN A 229 -12.08 -13.12 10.84
N PHE A 230 -12.82 -13.95 11.56
CA PHE A 230 -14.23 -13.71 11.80
C PHE A 230 -14.43 -12.50 12.72
N VAL A 231 -15.17 -11.50 12.25
CA VAL A 231 -15.61 -10.37 13.05
C VAL A 231 -17.05 -10.58 13.42
N VAL A 232 -17.34 -10.54 14.72
CA VAL A 232 -18.72 -10.56 15.20
C VAL A 232 -19.40 -9.26 14.74
N PRO A 233 -20.56 -9.32 14.08
CA PRO A 233 -21.28 -8.11 13.68
C PRO A 233 -21.51 -7.17 14.88
N ASN A 234 -21.47 -5.86 14.62
CA ASN A 234 -21.71 -4.81 15.62
C ASN A 234 -20.72 -4.75 16.80
N THR A 235 -19.57 -5.44 16.73
CA THR A 235 -18.50 -5.27 17.72
C THR A 235 -17.56 -4.12 17.37
N PRO A 236 -16.87 -3.54 18.36
CA PRO A 236 -15.76 -2.61 18.17
C PRO A 236 -14.72 -3.12 17.17
N LEU A 237 -14.37 -2.28 16.21
CA LEU A 237 -13.34 -2.54 15.21
C LEU A 237 -12.44 -1.32 15.05
N LEU A 238 -11.13 -1.55 15.05
CA LEU A 238 -10.11 -0.56 14.69
C LEU A 238 -9.61 -0.81 13.26
N THR A 239 -9.52 0.25 12.47
CA THR A 239 -8.89 0.27 11.16
C THR A 239 -7.74 1.28 11.17
N LEU A 240 -6.50 0.79 11.23
CA LEU A 240 -5.31 1.65 11.21
C LEU A 240 -4.93 2.00 9.76
N ASN A 241 -5.09 3.26 9.39
CA ASN A 241 -4.71 3.76 8.07
C ASN A 241 -3.22 4.15 8.03
N LEU A 242 -2.82 5.14 8.84
CA LEU A 242 -1.45 5.67 8.91
C LEU A 242 -0.88 5.51 10.33
N PRO A 243 0.43 5.26 10.48
CA PRO A 243 1.46 5.19 9.43
C PRO A 243 1.40 3.90 8.60
N THR A 244 1.83 3.95 7.33
CA THR A 244 1.97 2.76 6.49
C THR A 244 3.25 1.99 6.84
N SER A 245 3.28 0.69 6.55
CA SER A 245 4.52 -0.09 6.69
C SER A 245 5.51 0.24 5.57
N GLY A 246 6.80 0.05 5.82
CA GLY A 246 7.86 0.20 4.82
C GLY A 246 8.53 1.58 4.83
N VAL A 247 9.10 1.97 3.70
CA VAL A 247 9.93 3.18 3.59
C VAL A 247 9.07 4.40 3.30
N GLN A 248 9.24 5.45 4.09
CA GLN A 248 8.56 6.74 3.94
C GLN A 248 9.61 7.85 3.83
N ASP A 249 9.38 8.79 2.92
CA ASP A 249 10.24 9.96 2.79
C ASP A 249 9.74 11.06 3.73
N ALA A 250 10.64 11.57 4.58
CA ALA A 250 10.31 12.69 5.44
C ALA A 250 10.07 13.93 4.59
N ASP A 251 8.91 14.57 4.76
CA ASP A 251 8.72 15.93 4.25
C ASP A 251 9.62 16.93 5.01
N ASP A 252 9.62 18.20 4.58
CA ASP A 252 10.42 19.27 5.21
C ASP A 252 10.10 19.43 6.72
N THR A 253 8.96 18.93 7.20
CA THR A 253 8.53 18.97 8.60
C THR A 253 8.72 17.65 9.34
N SER A 254 9.13 16.60 8.63
CA SER A 254 9.14 15.20 9.06
C SER A 254 7.83 14.82 9.76
N THR A 255 6.70 15.21 9.15
CA THR A 255 5.37 14.92 9.69
C THR A 255 4.99 13.47 9.41
N VAL A 256 4.62 12.74 10.46
CA VAL A 256 4.03 11.40 10.34
C VAL A 256 2.63 11.44 10.94
N TRP A 257 1.64 11.13 10.11
CA TRP A 257 0.24 11.15 10.52
C TRP A 257 -0.15 9.84 11.23
N LEU A 258 -0.96 9.98 12.27
CA LEU A 258 -1.75 8.91 12.85
C LEU A 258 -3.19 9.08 12.36
N ASP A 259 -3.58 8.23 11.42
CA ASP A 259 -4.91 8.24 10.83
C ASP A 259 -5.54 6.85 11.01
N PHE A 260 -6.77 6.82 11.51
CA PHE A 260 -7.46 5.60 11.83
C PHE A 260 -8.97 5.83 11.76
N LEU A 261 -9.71 4.74 11.58
CA LEU A 261 -11.17 4.72 11.65
C LEU A 261 -11.60 3.69 12.68
N THR A 262 -12.74 3.92 13.31
CA THR A 262 -13.36 2.94 14.20
C THR A 262 -14.80 2.66 13.79
N GLN A 263 -15.24 1.42 14.03
CA GLN A 263 -16.63 1.01 13.87
C GLN A 263 -17.12 0.50 15.21
N ASN A 264 -18.31 0.96 15.64
CA ASN A 264 -18.90 0.64 16.95
C ASN A 264 -18.01 0.99 18.16
N ALA A 265 -17.03 1.89 17.98
CA ALA A 265 -16.09 2.30 19.01
C ALA A 265 -15.68 3.77 18.88
N PRO A 266 -16.62 4.71 19.10
CA PRO A 266 -16.34 6.14 18.99
C PRO A 266 -15.29 6.58 20.02
N ILE A 267 -14.21 7.22 19.56
CA ILE A 267 -13.14 7.71 20.43
C ILE A 267 -13.66 8.85 21.31
N GLY A 268 -13.26 8.86 22.58
CA GLY A 268 -13.72 9.83 23.58
C GLY A 268 -15.11 9.54 24.14
N LYS A 269 -15.82 8.54 23.62
CA LYS A 269 -17.13 8.09 24.11
C LYS A 269 -17.05 6.66 24.66
N GLY A 270 -16.16 6.47 25.64
CA GLY A 270 -15.92 5.17 26.29
C GLY A 270 -14.78 4.35 25.66
N TYR A 271 -14.25 4.79 24.52
CA TYR A 271 -13.11 4.18 23.84
C TYR A 271 -11.97 5.19 23.66
N MET A 272 -10.74 4.68 23.65
CA MET A 272 -9.52 5.44 23.37
C MET A 272 -8.64 4.61 22.43
N LEU A 273 -7.76 5.28 21.69
CA LEU A 273 -6.69 4.59 20.97
C LEU A 273 -5.41 4.68 21.79
N ARG A 274 -4.92 3.56 22.30
CA ARG A 274 -3.56 3.46 22.83
C ARG A 274 -2.60 3.30 21.66
N PHE A 275 -1.54 4.09 21.61
CA PHE A 275 -0.49 3.89 20.62
C PHE A 275 0.89 3.92 21.24
N ARG A 276 1.86 3.32 20.55
CA ARG A 276 3.26 3.26 20.96
C ARG A 276 4.17 3.52 19.77
N VAL A 277 5.14 4.42 19.92
CA VAL A 277 6.22 4.67 18.94
C VAL A 277 7.56 4.51 19.65
N ASN A 278 8.43 3.58 19.20
CA ASN A 278 9.77 3.37 19.77
C ASN A 278 9.80 3.41 21.32
N ASN A 279 8.90 2.65 21.91
CA ASN A 279 8.69 2.47 23.34
C ASN A 279 7.93 3.57 24.10
N GLN A 280 7.66 4.73 23.49
CA GLN A 280 6.83 5.76 24.09
C GLN A 280 5.35 5.48 23.83
N GLU A 281 4.57 5.35 24.90
CA GLU A 281 3.13 5.11 24.86
C GLU A 281 2.38 6.42 25.10
N ASP A 282 1.30 6.63 24.36
CA ASP A 282 0.35 7.71 24.59
C ASP A 282 -1.05 7.31 24.07
N TYR A 283 -2.04 8.18 24.24
CA TYR A 283 -3.44 7.91 23.96
C TYR A 283 -4.07 9.00 23.10
N VAL A 284 -4.88 8.58 22.13
CA VAL A 284 -5.85 9.45 21.46
C VAL A 284 -7.18 9.31 22.19
N THR A 285 -7.66 10.43 22.74
CA THR A 285 -8.87 10.49 23.59
C THR A 285 -10.00 11.30 22.98
N ASP A 286 -9.76 11.92 21.83
CA ASP A 286 -10.76 12.61 21.02
C ASP A 286 -10.49 12.39 19.53
N GLU A 287 -11.46 12.70 18.67
CA GLU A 287 -11.35 12.49 17.22
C GLU A 287 -10.49 13.56 16.51
N LYS A 288 -9.62 14.27 17.24
CA LYS A 288 -8.77 15.29 16.61
C LYS A 288 -7.66 14.63 15.78
N PRO A 289 -7.27 15.26 14.65
CA PRO A 289 -6.10 14.84 13.91
C PRO A 289 -4.87 14.74 14.82
N SER A 290 -4.19 13.61 14.70
CA SER A 290 -3.06 13.19 15.53
C SER A 290 -1.83 12.98 14.63
N PHE A 291 -0.68 13.52 15.02
CA PHE A 291 0.55 13.42 14.24
C PHE A 291 1.81 13.69 15.07
N TRP A 292 2.94 13.23 14.55
CA TRP A 292 4.28 13.57 15.02
C TRP A 292 4.96 14.51 14.02
N THR A 293 5.94 15.27 14.50
CA THR A 293 6.77 16.17 13.69
C THR A 293 8.21 16.08 14.18
N GLY A 294 9.18 16.35 13.31
CA GLY A 294 10.59 16.32 13.70
C GLY A 294 11.09 14.93 14.10
N LEU A 295 10.44 13.86 13.62
CA LEU A 295 10.98 12.52 13.72
C LEU A 295 12.29 12.46 12.93
N LYS A 296 13.33 11.91 13.55
CA LYS A 296 14.62 11.76 12.88
C LYS A 296 14.54 10.62 11.87
N PRO A 297 15.29 10.68 10.76
CA PRO A 297 15.42 9.53 9.88
C PRO A 297 15.85 8.28 10.66
N GLY A 298 15.22 7.15 10.39
CA GLY A 298 15.47 5.89 11.09
C GLY A 298 14.25 4.96 11.11
N ARG A 299 14.46 3.80 11.72
CA ARG A 299 13.43 2.76 11.86
C ARG A 299 12.55 3.02 13.07
N TYR A 300 11.24 2.88 12.87
CA TYR A 300 10.23 3.02 13.90
C TYR A 300 9.37 1.77 14.01
N GLU A 301 9.13 1.33 15.24
CA GLU A 301 8.10 0.36 15.57
C GLU A 301 6.88 1.12 16.11
N PHE A 302 5.73 0.89 15.47
CA PHE A 302 4.46 1.48 15.82
C PHE A 302 3.46 0.42 16.24
N MET A 303 2.75 0.65 17.33
CA MET A 303 1.60 -0.15 17.74
C MET A 303 0.41 0.75 17.95
N ALA A 304 -0.77 0.32 17.50
CA ALA A 304 -2.05 0.92 17.86
C ALA A 304 -2.98 -0.16 18.43
N GLU A 305 -3.72 0.17 19.46
CA GLU A 305 -4.64 -0.73 20.14
C GLU A 305 -5.85 0.03 20.67
N LEU A 306 -7.03 -0.50 20.39
CA LEU A 306 -8.27 0.03 20.91
C LEU A 306 -8.43 -0.38 22.38
N VAL A 307 -8.67 0.58 23.26
CA VAL A 307 -8.86 0.35 24.70
C VAL A 307 -10.15 1.01 25.20
N ASP A 308 -10.70 0.48 26.28
CA ASP A 308 -11.87 1.06 26.97
C ASP A 308 -11.48 2.24 27.87
N SER A 309 -12.47 2.86 28.52
CA SER A 309 -12.27 3.98 29.46
C SER A 309 -11.42 3.62 30.69
N ALA A 310 -11.28 2.32 31.00
CA ALA A 310 -10.39 1.82 32.05
C ALA A 310 -8.99 1.45 31.51
N ARG A 311 -8.68 1.81 30.26
CA ARG A 311 -7.44 1.49 29.54
C ARG A 311 -7.18 0.00 29.37
N ARG A 312 -8.24 -0.81 29.39
CA ARG A 312 -8.15 -2.25 29.12
C ARG A 312 -8.32 -2.51 27.62
N PRO A 313 -7.59 -3.47 27.03
CA PRO A 313 -7.77 -3.86 25.64
C PRO A 313 -9.22 -4.21 25.31
N VAL A 314 -9.73 -3.66 24.22
CA VAL A 314 -11.04 -4.05 23.69
C VAL A 314 -10.87 -5.34 22.89
N PRO A 315 -11.60 -6.42 23.23
CA PRO A 315 -11.50 -7.69 22.50
C PRO A 315 -11.80 -7.53 21.01
N GLY A 316 -11.05 -8.23 20.17
CA GLY A 316 -11.28 -8.27 18.72
C GLY A 316 -10.00 -8.55 17.95
N VAL A 317 -10.08 -9.39 16.92
CA VAL A 317 -8.92 -9.82 16.11
C VAL A 317 -8.21 -8.66 15.41
N PHE A 318 -8.92 -7.56 15.16
CA PHE A 318 -8.39 -6.37 14.48
C PHE A 318 -8.17 -5.16 15.40
N ASN A 319 -8.39 -5.29 16.70
CA ASN A 319 -8.31 -4.18 17.64
C ASN A 319 -6.90 -3.87 18.14
N ARG A 320 -5.89 -4.60 17.65
CA ARG A 320 -4.48 -4.34 17.88
C ARG A 320 -3.69 -4.54 16.59
N VAL A 321 -2.88 -3.55 16.22
CA VAL A 321 -2.07 -3.54 15.00
C VAL A 321 -0.66 -3.10 15.35
N THR A 322 0.35 -3.80 14.82
CA THR A 322 1.75 -3.40 14.89
C THR A 322 2.28 -3.20 13.47
N ARG A 323 3.03 -2.11 13.25
CA ARG A 323 3.70 -1.80 11.98
C ARG A 323 5.14 -1.39 12.22
N THR A 324 5.95 -1.55 11.18
CA THR A 324 7.30 -1.00 11.13
C THR A 324 7.41 -0.10 9.92
N PHE A 325 7.99 1.07 10.11
CA PHE A 325 8.29 1.98 9.01
C PHE A 325 9.69 2.58 9.15
N ASP A 326 10.31 2.89 8.02
CA ASP A 326 11.63 3.51 7.94
C ASP A 326 11.46 4.92 7.37
N LEU A 327 11.79 5.93 8.16
CA LEU A 327 11.75 7.33 7.74
C LEU A 327 13.10 7.69 7.11
N ARG A 328 13.12 8.07 5.83
CA ARG A 328 14.32 8.54 5.13
C ARG A 328 14.41 10.05 5.13
N ALA A 329 15.64 10.56 5.17
CA ALA A 329 15.88 11.95 4.87
C ALA A 329 15.57 12.23 3.40
N THR A 330 14.81 13.29 3.12
CA THR A 330 14.73 13.85 1.78
C THR A 330 16.04 14.57 1.47
N HIS A 331 16.88 13.98 0.63
CA HIS A 331 17.98 14.71 0.02
C HIS A 331 17.37 15.61 -1.06
N LYS A 332 17.13 16.89 -0.76
CA LYS A 332 16.91 17.89 -1.82
C LYS A 332 18.16 17.87 -2.70
N ALA A 333 18.00 17.57 -3.98
CA ALA A 333 19.06 17.76 -4.96
C ALA A 333 19.52 19.22 -4.87
N THR A 334 20.76 19.43 -4.45
CA THR A 334 21.38 20.76 -4.51
C THR A 334 21.35 21.20 -5.96
N PRO A 335 20.71 22.33 -6.31
CA PRO A 335 20.88 22.89 -7.64
C PRO A 335 22.38 23.11 -7.81
N LEU A 336 23.00 22.49 -8.82
CA LEU A 336 24.39 22.77 -9.18
C LEU A 336 24.54 24.29 -9.22
N SER A 337 25.50 24.81 -8.46
CA SER A 337 25.83 26.23 -8.54
C SER A 337 26.12 26.55 -10.01
N PRO A 338 25.73 27.74 -10.53
CA PRO A 338 26.12 28.16 -11.88
C PRO A 338 27.62 28.01 -12.17
N GLU A 339 28.44 28.00 -11.13
CA GLU A 339 29.88 27.78 -11.17
C GLU A 339 30.28 26.33 -11.50
N GLU A 340 29.54 25.32 -11.03
CA GLU A 340 29.79 23.90 -11.35
C GLU A 340 29.27 23.52 -12.75
N ALA A 341 28.21 24.20 -13.23
CA ALA A 341 27.74 24.05 -14.60
C ALA A 341 28.69 24.68 -15.64
N ALA A 342 29.44 25.72 -15.24
CA ALA A 342 30.44 26.37 -16.11
C ALA A 342 31.74 25.55 -16.25
N ALA A 343 32.10 24.74 -15.24
CA ALA A 343 33.28 23.89 -15.25
C ALA A 343 33.13 22.63 -16.13
N ALA A 344 31.90 22.28 -16.55
CA ALA A 344 31.61 21.11 -17.38
C ALA A 344 31.64 21.36 -18.90
N LYS A 345 32.15 22.51 -19.37
CA LYS A 345 32.42 22.72 -20.80
C LYS A 345 33.74 22.05 -21.20
N PRO A 346 33.77 21.18 -22.23
CA PRO A 346 35.02 20.62 -22.72
C PRO A 346 35.87 21.76 -23.31
N SER A 347 37.07 21.97 -22.77
CA SER A 347 38.08 22.84 -23.37
C SER A 347 38.43 22.30 -24.76
N ALA A 348 38.22 23.12 -25.78
CA ALA A 348 38.72 22.86 -27.12
C ALA A 348 40.25 22.91 -27.10
N THR A 349 40.89 21.76 -27.07
CA THR A 349 42.34 21.64 -27.30
C THR A 349 42.62 21.92 -28.77
N ASN A 350 43.47 22.93 -29.01
CA ASN A 350 44.05 23.27 -30.31
C ASN A 350 44.63 22.01 -30.98
N ALA A 351 44.05 21.61 -32.12
CA ALA A 351 44.64 20.62 -33.00
C ALA A 351 45.67 21.30 -33.93
N THR A 352 46.94 20.97 -33.72
CA THR A 352 48.05 21.28 -34.63
C THR A 352 47.83 20.56 -35.98
N PRO A 353 48.02 21.21 -37.15
CA PRO A 353 47.78 20.57 -38.43
C PRO A 353 48.94 19.62 -38.80
N VAL A 354 48.60 18.35 -39.05
CA VAL A 354 49.52 17.32 -39.58
C VAL A 354 49.68 17.50 -41.11
N PRO A 355 50.89 17.46 -41.68
CA PRO A 355 51.09 17.71 -43.11
C PRO A 355 50.67 16.51 -43.97
N ARG A 356 50.04 16.81 -45.13
CA ARG A 356 49.65 15.85 -46.18
C ARG A 356 50.87 15.07 -46.71
N ARG A 357 50.81 13.74 -46.71
CA ARG A 357 51.69 12.90 -47.52
C ARG A 357 51.19 12.85 -48.97
N LYS A 358 52.13 12.96 -49.91
CA LYS A 358 51.97 12.80 -51.37
C LYS A 358 51.63 11.33 -51.71
N PRO A 359 50.89 11.02 -52.79
CA PRO A 359 50.65 9.65 -53.20
C PRO A 359 51.90 9.05 -53.86
N ALA A 360 52.22 7.80 -53.54
CA ALA A 360 53.17 6.99 -54.29
C ALA A 360 52.40 6.15 -55.32
N GLU A 361 52.85 6.26 -56.55
CA GLU A 361 52.44 5.49 -57.73
C GLU A 361 53.00 4.07 -57.60
N SER A 362 52.18 3.05 -57.91
CA SER A 362 52.60 1.65 -57.96
C SER A 362 52.78 1.23 -59.41
N ASP A 363 53.92 0.61 -59.72
CA ASP A 363 54.02 -0.39 -60.79
C ASP A 363 53.19 -1.64 -60.44
#